data_AF-A0A7Y9SIN3-F1
#
_entry.id   AF-A0A7Y9SIN3-F1
#
_cell.length_a   1.000
_cell.length_b   1.000
_cell.length_c   1.000
_cell.angle_alpha   90.00
_cell.angle_beta   90.00
_cell.angle_gamma   90.00
#
_symmetry.space_group_name_H-M   'P 1'
#
loop_
_entity.id
_entity.type
_entity.pdbx_description
1 polymer ?
#
loop_
_entity_poly.entity_id
_entity_poly.type
_entity_poly.pdbx_seq_one_letter_code
_entity_poly.pdbx_strand_id
1 'polypeptide(L)'
;MRISELCEVSGVAMPSIKYYLREGLLPAGERTAANQAEYGPQHVERLRLIRALIDVGGLSIATAQRVLEAIDTPDMPLTYLFGVAQYAISDTAVFAEVEPESPGLARVDALIAERGWAVTAENPGRQGAARVLDTMESLGQGHIAEQLPRYADAAELIAAADLSTLAHHSDPADMAENVVVGTVLGDTLVASLRRIAQEHLSNQVYPVRSSS
;
A
#
# COMPACT_ATOMS: atom_id res chain seq x y z
N MET A 1 -31.19 1.91 -0.87
CA MET A 1 -31.08 1.12 -2.12
C MET A 1 -31.15 -0.37 -1.81
N ARG A 2 -31.74 -1.18 -2.70
CA ARG A 2 -31.73 -2.65 -2.58
C ARG A 2 -30.41 -3.24 -3.06
N ILE A 3 -30.15 -4.53 -2.79
CA ILE A 3 -28.89 -5.19 -3.17
C ILE A 3 -28.64 -5.18 -4.68
N SER A 4 -29.69 -5.28 -5.50
CA SER A 4 -29.57 -5.20 -6.97
C SER A 4 -29.12 -3.82 -7.43
N GLU A 5 -29.73 -2.76 -6.88
CA GLU A 5 -29.33 -1.37 -7.14
C GLU A 5 -27.90 -1.11 -6.64
N LEU A 6 -27.52 -1.66 -5.49
CA LEU A 6 -26.16 -1.57 -4.98
C LEU A 6 -25.16 -2.19 -5.96
N CYS A 7 -25.46 -3.37 -6.53
CA CYS A 7 -24.61 -4.01 -7.55
C CYS A 7 -24.43 -3.12 -8.78
N GLU A 8 -25.52 -2.51 -9.27
CA GLU A 8 -25.50 -1.64 -10.44
C GLU A 8 -24.67 -0.38 -10.19
N VAL A 9 -24.88 0.30 -9.06
CA VAL A 9 -24.22 1.56 -8.73
C VAL A 9 -22.75 1.36 -8.37
N SER A 10 -22.41 0.27 -7.68
CA SER A 10 -21.02 -0.02 -7.28
C SER A 10 -20.22 -0.76 -8.36
N GLY A 11 -20.89 -1.35 -9.35
CA GLY A 11 -20.29 -2.25 -10.34
C GLY A 11 -19.73 -3.54 -9.74
N VAL A 12 -20.19 -3.94 -8.54
CA VAL A 12 -19.73 -5.15 -7.84
C VAL A 12 -20.78 -6.23 -7.99
N ALA A 13 -20.38 -7.42 -8.41
CA ALA A 13 -21.30 -8.54 -8.55
C ALA A 13 -21.89 -8.98 -7.20
N MET A 14 -23.18 -9.37 -7.19
CA MET A 14 -23.87 -9.81 -5.98
C MET A 14 -23.13 -10.90 -5.18
N PRO A 15 -22.49 -11.92 -5.81
CA PRO A 15 -21.68 -12.89 -5.06
C PRO A 15 -20.54 -12.24 -4.27
N SER A 16 -19.85 -11.26 -4.85
CA SER A 16 -18.77 -10.53 -4.18
C SER A 16 -19.30 -9.66 -3.04
N ILE A 17 -20.43 -8.97 -3.22
CA ILE A 17 -21.05 -8.20 -2.13
C ILE A 17 -21.42 -9.12 -0.96
N LYS A 18 -22.05 -10.27 -1.24
CA LYS A 18 -22.38 -11.26 -0.20
C LYS A 18 -21.14 -11.84 0.47
N TYR A 19 -20.07 -12.03 -0.30
CA TYR A 19 -18.78 -12.45 0.22
C TYR A 19 -18.22 -11.40 1.18
N TYR A 20 -18.11 -10.13 0.76
CA TYR A 20 -17.61 -9.05 1.63
C TYR A 20 -18.44 -8.83 2.89
N LEU A 21 -19.77 -8.98 2.82
CA LEU A 21 -20.63 -8.96 4.00
C LEU A 21 -20.31 -10.09 4.98
N ARG A 22 -20.04 -11.30 4.47
CA ARG A 22 -19.72 -12.48 5.28
C ARG A 22 -18.33 -12.38 5.91
N GLU A 23 -17.36 -11.89 5.16
CA GLU A 23 -15.99 -11.69 5.63
C GLU A 23 -15.84 -10.40 6.48
N GLY A 24 -16.90 -9.61 6.65
CA GLY A 24 -16.91 -8.42 7.51
C GLY A 24 -16.29 -7.16 6.87
N LEU A 25 -15.95 -7.19 5.58
CA LEU A 25 -15.38 -6.03 4.87
C LEU A 25 -16.44 -4.97 4.58
N LEU A 26 -17.70 -5.36 4.39
CA LEU A 26 -18.81 -4.44 4.15
C LEU A 26 -19.76 -4.49 5.36
N PRO A 27 -20.11 -3.34 5.97
CA PRO A 27 -21.15 -3.29 6.99
C PRO A 27 -22.48 -3.86 6.49
N ALA A 28 -23.25 -4.48 7.39
CA ALA A 28 -24.58 -4.98 7.06
C ALA A 28 -25.52 -3.81 6.77
N GLY A 29 -26.34 -3.93 5.72
CA GLY A 29 -27.41 -2.98 5.44
C GLY A 29 -28.50 -2.99 6.53
N GLU A 30 -29.27 -1.92 6.60
CA GLU A 30 -30.38 -1.78 7.55
C GLU A 30 -31.48 -2.79 7.23
N ARG A 31 -31.84 -3.64 8.19
CA ARG A 31 -32.85 -4.67 7.99
C ARG A 31 -34.24 -4.04 7.90
N THR A 32 -34.90 -4.19 6.75
CA THR A 32 -36.27 -3.70 6.53
C THR A 32 -37.31 -4.83 6.61
N ALA A 33 -36.91 -6.09 6.40
CA ALA A 33 -37.75 -7.28 6.60
C ALA A 33 -36.88 -8.53 6.82
N ALA A 34 -37.50 -9.69 7.06
CA ALA A 34 -36.79 -10.95 7.35
C ALA A 34 -35.68 -11.29 6.33
N ASN A 35 -35.92 -11.02 5.05
CA ASN A 35 -35.00 -11.27 3.92
C ASN A 35 -34.65 -10.00 3.13
N GLN A 36 -34.80 -8.82 3.72
CA GLN A 36 -34.56 -7.55 3.02
C GLN A 36 -33.71 -6.61 3.86
N ALA A 37 -32.75 -6.00 3.20
CA ALA A 37 -31.93 -4.92 3.74
C ALA A 37 -31.94 -3.74 2.78
N GLU A 38 -31.73 -2.55 3.33
CA GLU A 38 -31.45 -1.32 2.61
C GLU A 38 -30.01 -0.88 2.82
N TYR A 39 -29.39 -0.44 1.73
CA TYR A 39 -28.02 0.05 1.70
C TYR A 39 -28.02 1.55 1.38
N GLY A 40 -27.11 2.29 2.01
CA GLY A 40 -26.91 3.72 1.79
C GLY A 40 -25.69 4.04 0.91
N PRO A 41 -25.48 5.32 0.55
CA PRO A 41 -24.31 5.79 -0.22
C PRO A 41 -22.96 5.34 0.36
N GLN A 42 -22.83 5.32 1.69
CA GLN A 42 -21.64 4.83 2.40
C GLN A 42 -21.25 3.38 2.00
N HIS A 43 -22.21 2.52 1.62
CA HIS A 43 -21.90 1.16 1.17
C HIS A 43 -21.29 1.15 -0.23
N VAL A 44 -21.66 2.11 -1.08
CA VAL A 44 -21.06 2.27 -2.41
C VAL A 44 -19.62 2.74 -2.28
N GLU A 45 -19.37 3.74 -1.42
CA GLU A 45 -18.03 4.24 -1.11
C GLU A 45 -17.15 3.13 -0.54
N ARG A 46 -17.66 2.40 0.47
CA ARG A 46 -16.96 1.26 1.06
C ARG A 46 -16.64 0.18 0.02
N LEU A 47 -17.55 -0.12 -0.90
CA LEU A 47 -17.33 -1.08 -1.98
C LEU A 47 -16.26 -0.61 -2.99
N ARG A 48 -16.20 0.69 -3.30
CA ARG A 48 -15.14 1.24 -4.16
C ARG A 48 -13.78 1.11 -3.47
N LEU A 49 -13.71 1.41 -2.17
CA LEU A 49 -12.50 1.27 -1.37
C LEU A 49 -12.04 -0.19 -1.29
N ILE A 50 -12.94 -1.13 -1.00
CA ILE A 50 -12.65 -2.58 -1.00
C ILE A 50 -12.03 -3.01 -2.34
N ARG A 51 -12.61 -2.57 -3.46
CA ARG A 51 -12.09 -2.88 -4.80
C ARG A 51 -10.73 -2.25 -5.06
N ALA A 52 -10.52 -0.99 -4.66
CA ALA A 52 -9.21 -0.35 -4.79
C ALA A 52 -8.13 -1.15 -4.04
N LEU A 53 -8.41 -1.55 -2.79
CA LEU A 53 -7.47 -2.29 -1.96
C LEU A 53 -7.16 -3.70 -2.48
N ILE A 54 -8.17 -4.44 -2.96
CA ILE A 54 -8.00 -5.84 -3.39
C ILE A 54 -7.64 -5.94 -4.87
N ASP A 55 -8.45 -5.34 -5.77
CA ASP A 55 -8.32 -5.54 -7.21
C ASP A 55 -7.08 -4.83 -7.77
N VAL A 56 -6.79 -3.63 -7.26
CA VAL A 56 -5.66 -2.80 -7.72
C VAL A 56 -4.47 -2.92 -6.77
N GLY A 57 -4.72 -2.79 -5.47
CA GLY A 57 -3.71 -2.89 -4.41
C GLY A 57 -3.17 -4.30 -4.18
N GLY A 58 -3.84 -5.33 -4.72
CA GLY A 58 -3.41 -6.72 -4.59
C GLY A 58 -3.45 -7.26 -3.16
N LEU A 59 -4.15 -6.59 -2.24
CA LEU A 59 -4.21 -7.02 -0.85
C LEU A 59 -5.03 -8.30 -0.69
N SER A 60 -4.61 -9.13 0.27
CA SER A 60 -5.44 -10.25 0.72
C SER A 60 -6.71 -9.72 1.42
N ILE A 61 -7.76 -10.54 1.47
CA ILE A 61 -9.01 -10.19 2.18
C ILE A 61 -8.75 -9.86 3.65
N ALA A 62 -7.93 -10.68 4.33
CA ALA A 62 -7.58 -10.47 5.73
C ALA A 62 -6.83 -9.14 5.94
N THR A 63 -5.93 -8.83 5.01
CA THR A 63 -5.19 -7.57 5.02
C THR A 63 -6.10 -6.37 4.79
N ALA A 64 -6.97 -6.44 3.78
CA ALA A 64 -7.94 -5.40 3.49
C ALA A 64 -8.86 -5.17 4.69
N GLN A 65 -9.30 -6.22 5.39
CA GLN A 65 -10.11 -6.07 6.58
C GLN A 65 -9.39 -5.26 7.69
N ARG A 66 -8.14 -5.58 8.02
CA ARG A 66 -7.37 -4.83 9.04
C ARG A 66 -7.19 -3.36 8.68
N VAL A 67 -6.94 -3.09 7.40
CA VAL A 67 -6.85 -1.73 6.87
C VAL A 67 -8.15 -0.96 7.11
N LEU A 68 -9.25 -1.59 6.75
CA LEU A 68 -10.55 -0.98 6.80
C LEU A 68 -11.01 -0.75 8.25
N GLU A 69 -10.70 -1.67 9.17
CA GLU A 69 -10.91 -1.48 10.61
C GLU A 69 -10.14 -0.27 11.16
N ALA A 70 -8.93 -0.03 10.66
CA ALA A 70 -8.14 1.14 11.07
C ALA A 70 -8.71 2.47 10.53
N ILE A 71 -9.25 2.47 9.31
CA ILE A 71 -9.98 3.62 8.75
C ILE A 71 -11.26 3.88 9.56
N ASP A 72 -11.97 2.82 9.94
CA ASP A 72 -13.22 2.90 10.71
C ASP A 72 -12.96 3.32 12.19
N THR A 73 -11.70 3.48 12.63
CA THR A 73 -11.33 3.89 13.99
C THR A 73 -11.14 5.41 14.08
N PRO A 74 -11.99 6.14 14.83
CA PRO A 74 -11.91 7.60 14.94
C PRO A 74 -10.68 8.08 15.72
N ASP A 75 -10.26 9.33 15.45
CA ASP A 75 -9.25 10.11 16.19
C ASP A 75 -7.83 9.51 16.25
N MET A 76 -7.46 8.66 15.31
CA MET A 76 -6.10 8.11 15.21
C MET A 76 -5.10 9.15 14.66
N PRO A 77 -3.90 9.31 15.26
CA PRO A 77 -2.84 10.13 14.69
C PRO A 77 -2.44 9.64 13.28
N LEU A 78 -2.17 10.57 12.35
CA LEU A 78 -1.78 10.21 10.96
C LEU A 78 -0.56 9.28 10.90
N THR A 79 0.42 9.48 11.78
CA THR A 79 1.60 8.61 11.88
C THR A 79 1.24 7.16 12.22
N TYR A 80 0.19 6.95 13.02
CA TYR A 80 -0.31 5.63 13.33
C TYR A 80 -1.02 5.00 12.11
N LEU A 81 -1.85 5.77 11.40
CA LEU A 81 -2.53 5.31 10.19
C LEU A 81 -1.56 4.94 9.07
N PHE A 82 -0.48 5.72 8.89
CA PHE A 82 0.63 5.35 8.01
C PHE A 82 1.28 4.04 8.45
N GLY A 83 1.54 3.87 9.75
CA GLY A 83 2.05 2.62 10.30
C GLY A 83 1.14 1.44 9.97
N VAL A 84 -0.16 1.55 10.19
CA VAL A 84 -1.12 0.47 9.88
C VAL A 84 -1.18 0.17 8.38
N ALA A 85 -1.24 1.19 7.52
CA ALA A 85 -1.22 1.00 6.07
C ALA A 85 0.05 0.27 5.63
N GLN A 86 1.21 0.72 6.12
CA GLN A 86 2.50 0.08 5.87
C GLN A 86 2.51 -1.37 6.36
N TYR A 87 2.08 -1.64 7.60
CA TYR A 87 2.02 -3.00 8.14
C TYR A 87 1.04 -3.90 7.40
N ALA A 88 -0.09 -3.36 6.97
CA ALA A 88 -1.07 -4.14 6.23
C ALA A 88 -0.48 -4.65 4.91
N ILE A 89 0.11 -3.77 4.11
CA ILE A 89 0.78 -4.15 2.85
C ILE A 89 1.97 -5.08 3.13
N SER A 90 2.54 -4.97 4.34
CA SER A 90 3.70 -5.73 4.78
C SER A 90 3.42 -7.16 5.28
N ASP A 91 2.20 -7.71 5.08
CA ASP A 91 1.87 -9.11 5.39
C ASP A 91 2.57 -10.13 4.44
N THR A 92 3.65 -9.71 3.80
CA THR A 92 4.54 -10.52 2.98
C THR A 92 5.79 -10.87 3.79
N ALA A 93 6.29 -12.10 3.64
CA ALA A 93 7.51 -12.59 4.31
C ALA A 93 8.74 -11.67 4.13
N VAL A 94 8.69 -10.78 3.14
CA VAL A 94 9.70 -9.75 2.88
C VAL A 94 9.91 -8.82 4.08
N PHE A 95 8.85 -8.46 4.80
CA PHE A 95 8.91 -7.46 5.89
C PHE A 95 8.95 -8.08 7.29
N ALA A 96 9.05 -9.41 7.40
CA ALA A 96 9.27 -10.07 8.69
C ALA A 96 10.58 -9.59 9.33
N GLU A 97 10.69 -9.70 10.65
CA GLU A 97 11.90 -9.34 11.37
C GLU A 97 13.12 -10.09 10.81
N VAL A 98 14.18 -9.32 10.56
CA VAL A 98 15.50 -9.83 10.19
C VAL A 98 16.31 -10.02 11.48
N GLU A 99 17.29 -10.92 11.46
CA GLU A 99 18.21 -11.08 12.59
C GLU A 99 18.84 -9.72 12.98
N PRO A 100 18.88 -9.35 14.27
CA PRO A 100 19.32 -8.03 14.71
C PRO A 100 20.73 -7.63 14.25
N GLU A 101 21.58 -8.61 13.93
CA GLU A 101 22.97 -8.42 13.51
C GLU A 101 23.15 -8.61 11.98
N SER A 102 22.06 -8.58 11.21
CA SER A 102 22.10 -8.69 9.75
C SER A 102 22.96 -7.57 9.10
N PRO A 103 23.83 -7.91 8.14
CA PRO A 103 24.56 -6.92 7.35
C PRO A 103 23.64 -5.94 6.61
N GLY A 104 22.51 -6.41 6.08
CA GLY A 104 21.48 -5.59 5.45
C GLY A 104 20.87 -4.60 6.43
N LEU A 105 20.58 -5.02 7.66
CA LEU A 105 20.03 -4.15 8.69
C LEU A 105 21.02 -3.04 9.08
N ALA A 106 22.30 -3.39 9.29
CA ALA A 106 23.34 -2.42 9.57
C ALA A 106 23.50 -1.38 8.45
N ARG A 107 23.38 -1.80 7.18
CA ARG A 107 23.42 -0.88 6.01
C ARG A 107 22.21 0.05 5.97
N VAL A 108 21.01 -0.44 6.25
CA VAL A 108 19.79 0.38 6.30
C VAL A 108 19.87 1.39 7.45
N ASP A 109 20.32 0.97 8.64
CA ASP A 109 20.48 1.86 9.78
C ASP A 109 21.50 2.96 9.52
N ALA A 110 22.62 2.63 8.87
CA ALA A 110 23.60 3.62 8.45
C ALA A 110 23.00 4.64 7.47
N LEU A 111 22.21 4.19 6.49
CA LEU A 111 21.52 5.08 5.55
C LEU A 111 20.50 5.99 6.26
N ILE A 112 19.69 5.45 7.17
CA ILE A 112 18.73 6.22 7.97
C ILE A 112 19.44 7.31 8.77
N ALA A 113 20.55 6.94 9.43
CA ALA A 113 21.35 7.87 10.23
C ALA A 113 22.02 8.95 9.37
N GLU A 114 22.62 8.58 8.23
CA GLU A 114 23.26 9.51 7.28
C GLU A 114 22.27 10.55 6.74
N ARG A 115 21.05 10.11 6.44
CA ARG A 115 19.97 10.97 5.94
C ARG A 115 19.28 11.78 7.03
N GLY A 116 19.52 11.46 8.31
CA GLY A 116 18.82 12.07 9.43
C GLY A 116 17.32 11.74 9.47
N TRP A 117 16.92 10.60 8.90
CA TRP A 117 15.52 10.17 8.91
C TRP A 117 15.07 9.75 10.31
N ALA A 118 13.91 10.23 10.73
CA ALA A 118 13.28 9.84 11.99
C ALA A 118 12.37 8.61 11.77
N VAL A 119 12.89 7.41 11.99
CA VAL A 119 12.21 6.13 11.74
C VAL A 119 12.22 5.27 13.01
N THR A 120 11.11 4.60 13.32
CA THR A 120 11.02 3.67 14.47
C THR A 120 11.71 2.34 14.16
N ALA A 121 12.14 1.62 15.20
CA ALA A 121 12.83 0.34 15.03
C ALA A 121 11.93 -0.73 14.38
N GLU A 122 10.62 -0.62 14.62
CA GLU A 122 9.59 -1.53 14.15
C GLU A 122 9.12 -1.21 12.72
N ASN A 123 9.55 -0.09 12.12
CA ASN A 123 9.09 0.31 10.80
C ASN A 123 9.29 -0.82 9.78
N PRO A 124 8.24 -1.28 9.07
CA PRO A 124 8.35 -2.45 8.20
C PRO A 124 9.29 -2.20 7.02
N GLY A 125 9.39 -0.96 6.52
CA GLY A 125 10.32 -0.60 5.45
C GLY A 125 11.79 -0.84 5.83
N ARG A 126 12.14 -0.65 7.11
CA ARG A 126 13.48 -0.96 7.65
C ARG A 126 13.80 -2.45 7.52
N GLN A 127 12.86 -3.31 7.95
CA GLN A 127 13.01 -4.77 7.88
C GLN A 127 13.01 -5.28 6.44
N GLY A 128 12.09 -4.78 5.61
CA GLY A 128 11.98 -5.15 4.20
C GLY A 128 13.23 -4.82 3.40
N ALA A 129 13.76 -3.60 3.55
CA ALA A 129 14.99 -3.19 2.88
C ALA A 129 16.18 -4.04 3.31
N ALA A 130 16.33 -4.31 4.61
CA ALA A 130 17.39 -5.16 5.14
C ALA A 130 17.36 -6.57 4.53
N ARG A 131 16.19 -7.21 4.52
CA ARG A 131 16.03 -8.55 3.96
C ARG A 131 16.33 -8.60 2.46
N VAL A 132 15.89 -7.60 1.70
CA VAL A 132 16.18 -7.53 0.25
C VAL A 132 17.68 -7.41 0.02
N LEU A 133 18.38 -6.59 0.80
CA LEU A 133 19.83 -6.44 0.69
C LEU A 133 20.57 -7.74 1.03
N ASP A 134 20.20 -8.41 2.12
CA ASP A 134 20.79 -9.71 2.49
C ASP A 134 20.55 -10.77 1.41
N THR A 135 19.34 -10.78 0.86
CA THR A 135 18.99 -11.71 -0.22
C THR A 135 19.82 -11.44 -1.47
N MET A 136 19.97 -10.17 -1.88
CA MET A 136 20.81 -9.79 -3.01
C MET A 136 22.28 -10.13 -2.79
N GLU A 137 22.80 -9.91 -1.59
CA GLU A 137 24.16 -10.31 -1.21
C GLU A 137 24.34 -11.83 -1.37
N SER A 138 23.39 -12.63 -0.87
CA SER A 138 23.43 -14.09 -0.99
C SER A 138 23.41 -14.59 -2.44
N LEU A 139 22.85 -13.80 -3.37
CA LEU A 139 22.83 -14.06 -4.80
C LEU A 139 24.07 -13.52 -5.54
N GLY A 140 25.07 -13.00 -4.83
CA GLY A 140 26.28 -12.38 -5.41
C GLY A 140 26.02 -11.02 -6.06
N GLN A 141 24.89 -10.37 -5.75
CA GLN A 141 24.48 -9.07 -6.30
C GLN A 141 24.70 -7.92 -5.29
N GLY A 142 25.68 -8.05 -4.40
CA GLY A 142 25.96 -7.07 -3.33
C GLY A 142 26.23 -5.65 -3.85
N HIS A 143 26.70 -5.48 -5.09
CA HIS A 143 26.91 -4.17 -5.72
C HIS A 143 25.62 -3.33 -5.85
N ILE A 144 24.43 -3.94 -5.80
CA ILE A 144 23.17 -3.20 -5.81
C ILE A 144 23.06 -2.32 -4.56
N ALA A 145 23.66 -2.72 -3.43
CA ALA A 145 23.68 -1.93 -2.21
C ALA A 145 24.43 -0.59 -2.40
N GLU A 146 25.36 -0.50 -3.35
CA GLU A 146 26.08 0.75 -3.66
C GLU A 146 25.16 1.81 -4.28
N GLN A 147 24.01 1.41 -4.83
CA GLN A 147 23.01 2.32 -5.38
C GLN A 147 21.99 2.81 -4.34
N LEU A 148 22.08 2.35 -3.08
CA LEU A 148 21.16 2.75 -2.02
C LEU A 148 21.00 4.27 -1.86
N PRO A 149 22.05 5.11 -1.94
CA PRO A 149 21.87 6.55 -1.86
C PRO A 149 20.95 7.11 -2.95
N ARG A 150 21.03 6.60 -4.18
CA ARG A 150 20.15 7.04 -5.28
C ARG A 150 18.71 6.55 -5.11
N TYR A 151 18.53 5.34 -4.59
CA TYR A 151 17.20 4.85 -4.24
C TYR A 151 16.59 5.68 -3.10
N ALA A 152 17.39 6.11 -2.12
CA ALA A 152 16.95 6.99 -1.06
C ALA A 152 16.50 8.37 -1.60
N ASP A 153 17.27 8.97 -2.51
CA ASP A 153 16.87 10.23 -3.17
C ASP A 153 15.50 10.09 -3.86
N ALA A 154 15.30 9.00 -4.60
CA ALA A 154 14.04 8.74 -5.28
C ALA A 154 12.89 8.49 -4.28
N ALA A 155 13.16 7.78 -3.18
CA ALA A 155 12.17 7.51 -2.14
C ALA A 155 11.72 8.80 -1.43
N GLU A 156 12.63 9.74 -1.17
CA GLU A 156 12.30 11.06 -0.60
C GLU A 156 11.39 11.86 -1.54
N LEU A 157 11.69 11.85 -2.84
CA LEU A 157 10.84 12.54 -3.84
C LEU A 157 9.43 11.95 -3.91
N ILE A 158 9.33 10.62 -3.88
CA ILE A 158 8.04 9.91 -3.86
C ILE A 158 7.28 10.26 -2.57
N ALA A 159 7.91 10.11 -1.40
CA ALA A 159 7.27 10.40 -0.12
C ALA A 159 6.81 11.86 0.00
N ALA A 160 7.59 12.81 -0.51
CA ALA A 160 7.20 14.21 -0.56
C ALA A 160 5.98 14.46 -1.46
N ALA A 161 5.93 13.80 -2.63
CA ALA A 161 4.78 13.86 -3.52
C ALA A 161 3.52 13.26 -2.86
N ASP A 162 3.66 12.09 -2.22
CA ASP A 162 2.56 11.42 -1.52
C ASP A 162 2.00 12.31 -0.41
N LEU A 163 2.87 12.88 0.44
CA LEU A 163 2.45 13.78 1.52
C LEU A 163 1.82 15.08 1.00
N SER A 164 2.26 15.58 -0.16
CA SER A 164 1.67 16.79 -0.77
C SER A 164 0.21 16.57 -1.18
N THR A 165 -0.15 15.35 -1.59
CA THR A 165 -1.56 15.03 -1.93
C THR A 165 -2.47 15.08 -0.71
N LEU A 166 -1.95 14.72 0.47
CA LEU A 166 -2.71 14.72 1.72
C LEU A 166 -2.94 16.13 2.27
N ALA A 167 -2.04 17.07 1.96
CA ALA A 167 -2.14 18.47 2.42
C ALA A 167 -3.36 19.21 1.88
N HIS A 168 -4.06 18.65 0.89
CA HIS A 168 -5.26 19.24 0.29
C HIS A 168 -6.58 18.83 0.99
N HIS A 169 -6.54 17.91 1.95
CA HIS A 169 -7.73 17.42 2.66
C HIS A 169 -7.85 18.05 4.05
N SER A 170 -9.06 18.48 4.42
CA SER A 170 -9.32 19.15 5.71
C SER A 170 -10.00 18.26 6.74
N ASP A 171 -10.57 17.12 6.32
CA ASP A 171 -11.28 16.18 7.18
C ASP A 171 -10.36 15.02 7.62
N PRO A 172 -10.15 14.78 8.92
CA PRO A 172 -9.37 13.65 9.42
C PRO A 172 -9.81 12.27 8.89
N ALA A 173 -11.11 12.06 8.64
CA ALA A 173 -11.61 10.81 8.09
C ALA A 173 -11.16 10.61 6.63
N ASP A 174 -11.26 11.68 5.82
CA ASP A 174 -10.75 11.69 4.45
C ASP A 174 -9.23 11.47 4.42
N MET A 175 -8.50 12.04 5.38
CA MET A 175 -7.04 11.84 5.46
C MET A 175 -6.68 10.38 5.76
N ALA A 176 -7.41 9.70 6.65
CA ALA A 176 -7.15 8.30 6.98
C ALA A 176 -7.35 7.38 5.78
N GLU A 177 -8.46 7.55 5.06
CA GLU A 177 -8.73 6.80 3.83
C GLU A 177 -7.66 7.08 2.76
N ASN A 178 -7.32 8.36 2.54
CA ASN A 178 -6.32 8.73 1.53
C ASN A 178 -4.90 8.27 1.87
N VAL A 179 -4.50 8.26 3.14
CA VAL A 179 -3.19 7.74 3.57
C VAL A 179 -3.08 6.26 3.23
N VAL A 180 -4.11 5.49 3.57
CA VAL A 180 -4.11 4.05 3.32
C VAL A 180 -4.13 3.77 1.82
N VAL A 181 -5.08 4.36 1.11
CA VAL A 181 -5.22 4.16 -0.34
C VAL A 181 -3.96 4.62 -1.06
N GLY A 182 -3.41 5.78 -0.67
CA GLY A 182 -2.18 6.33 -1.19
C GLY A 182 -0.98 5.41 -0.96
N THR A 183 -0.85 4.79 0.20
CA THR A 183 0.24 3.84 0.47
C THR A 183 0.09 2.57 -0.36
N VAL A 184 -1.11 1.96 -0.37
CA VAL A 184 -1.37 0.69 -1.07
C VAL A 184 -1.26 0.84 -2.58
N LEU A 185 -1.93 1.85 -3.14
CA LEU A 185 -1.92 2.11 -4.58
C LEU A 185 -0.62 2.79 -5.02
N GLY A 186 0.02 3.54 -4.13
CA GLY A 186 1.31 4.20 -4.35
C GLY A 186 2.41 3.20 -4.68
N ASP A 187 2.51 2.10 -3.93
CA ASP A 187 3.48 1.04 -4.23
C ASP A 187 3.32 0.48 -5.65
N THR A 188 2.06 0.25 -6.06
CA THR A 188 1.73 -0.26 -7.40
C THR A 188 2.04 0.79 -8.48
N LEU A 189 1.73 2.06 -8.23
CA LEU A 189 2.03 3.17 -9.12
C LEU A 189 3.54 3.33 -9.30
N VAL A 190 4.30 3.40 -8.21
CA VAL A 190 5.76 3.53 -8.21
C VAL A 190 6.41 2.35 -8.92
N ALA A 191 5.98 1.11 -8.62
CA ALA A 191 6.48 -0.07 -9.29
C ALA A 191 6.22 -0.02 -10.81
N SER A 192 5.06 0.47 -11.23
CA SER A 192 4.69 0.60 -12.65
C SER A 192 5.49 1.69 -13.34
N LEU A 193 5.59 2.88 -12.74
CA LEU A 193 6.42 3.99 -13.25
C LEU A 193 7.88 3.60 -13.34
N ARG A 194 8.41 2.88 -12.35
CA ARG A 194 9.78 2.36 -12.38
C ARG A 194 10.01 1.45 -13.58
N ARG A 195 9.08 0.54 -13.90
CA ARG A 195 9.19 -0.34 -15.08
C ARG A 195 9.16 0.45 -16.39
N ILE A 196 8.29 1.46 -16.50
CA ILE A 196 8.24 2.36 -17.65
C ILE A 196 9.57 3.12 -17.80
N ALA A 197 10.11 3.67 -16.71
CA ALA A 197 11.38 4.38 -16.73
C ALA A 197 12.55 3.45 -17.09
N GLN A 198 12.54 2.21 -16.60
CA GLN A 198 13.55 1.20 -16.96
C GLN A 198 13.52 0.90 -18.46
N GLU A 199 12.35 0.72 -19.07
CA GLU A 199 12.23 0.54 -20.51
C GLU A 199 12.75 1.75 -21.28
N HIS A 200 12.33 2.96 -20.88
CA HIS A 200 12.77 4.20 -21.51
C HIS A 200 14.30 4.37 -21.46
N LEU A 201 14.91 4.19 -20.30
CA LEU A 201 16.36 4.33 -20.13
C LEU A 201 17.12 3.19 -20.80
N SER A 202 16.59 1.97 -20.78
CA SER A 202 17.17 0.84 -21.52
C SER A 202 17.23 1.13 -23.02
N ASN A 203 16.20 1.75 -23.59
CA ASN A 203 16.18 2.12 -25.02
C ASN A 203 17.23 3.19 -25.37
N GLN A 204 17.63 4.03 -24.42
CA GLN A 204 18.70 5.02 -24.61
C GLN A 204 20.09 4.39 -24.52
N VAL A 205 20.28 3.47 -23.56
CA VAL A 205 21.57 2.82 -23.30
C VAL A 205 21.84 1.68 -24.29
N TYR A 206 20.79 0.95 -24.67
CA TYR A 206 20.83 -0.21 -25.57
C TYR A 206 19.85 -0.02 -26.74
N PRO A 207 20.12 0.92 -27.66
CA PRO A 207 19.21 1.20 -28.77
C PRO A 207 19.06 -0.04 -29.66
N VAL A 208 17.82 -0.47 -29.88
CA VAL A 208 17.51 -1.53 -30.86
C VAL A 208 17.86 -0.99 -32.24
N ARG A 209 18.92 -1.53 -32.86
CA ARG A 209 19.23 -1.23 -34.26
C ARG A 209 18.05 -1.69 -35.11
N SER A 210 17.39 -0.76 -35.79
CA SER A 210 16.36 -1.07 -36.76
C SER A 210 17.00 -1.89 -37.88
N SER A 211 16.64 -3.17 -37.99
CA SER A 211 16.92 -3.95 -39.20
C SER A 211 16.21 -3.27 -40.36
N SER A 212 16.99 -2.67 -41.28
CA SER A 212 16.48 -2.12 -42.54
C SER A 212 16.02 -3.23 -43.48
#